data_AF-A0A1G9RZ24-F1
#
_entry.id   AF-A0A1G9RZ24-F1
#
_cell.length_a   1.000
_cell.length_b   1.000
_cell.length_c   1.000
_cell.angle_alpha   90.00
_cell.angle_beta   90.00
_cell.angle_gamma   90.00
#
_symmetry.space_group_name_H-M   'P 1'
#
loop_
_entity.id
_entity.type
_entity.pdbx_description
1 polymer ?
#
loop_
_entity_poly.entity_id
_entity_poly.type
_entity_poly.pdbx_seq_one_letter_code
_entity_poly.pdbx_strand_id
1 'polypeptide(L)'
;MIDEAIEAFKAGRRHGFQDSTDYDVLLPTGERLPPKAVFGIALMEVIGRPAVPGDFSGGVGTPCFESIEDAGYPIIPKEEEVSSPQSEFDDERTWAEGTLVRVQHLRRERAPGLAGMKKRRFMEQHGHLFCERCGLIPSKSLGPFGDACIEVHHNTVAVSKMEGKTRTRLADLKCLCANCHRIVHREIM
;
A
#
# COMPACT_ATOMS: atom_id res chain seq x y z
N MET A 1 -11.25 7.75 -21.13
CA MET A 1 -10.32 6.62 -20.95
C MET A 1 -11.04 5.34 -20.52
N ILE A 2 -11.59 5.25 -19.30
CA ILE A 2 -12.29 4.03 -18.85
C ILE A 2 -13.70 3.93 -19.45
N ASP A 3 -14.47 5.02 -19.49
CA ASP A 3 -15.80 5.04 -20.12
C ASP A 3 -15.75 4.63 -21.59
N GLU A 4 -14.80 5.20 -22.34
CA GLU A 4 -14.56 4.86 -23.74
C GLU A 4 -14.14 3.39 -23.91
N ALA A 5 -13.38 2.84 -22.95
CA ALA A 5 -12.99 1.45 -22.97
C ALA A 5 -14.17 0.51 -22.68
N ILE A 6 -15.09 0.90 -21.81
CA ILE A 6 -16.36 0.20 -21.57
C ILE A 6 -17.21 0.20 -22.84
N GLU A 7 -17.42 1.35 -23.46
CA GLU A 7 -18.17 1.45 -24.71
C GLU A 7 -17.53 0.64 -25.83
N ALA A 8 -16.20 0.69 -25.95
CA ALA A 8 -15.46 -0.10 -26.92
C ALA A 8 -15.57 -1.61 -26.64
N PHE A 9 -15.53 -2.03 -25.38
CA PHE A 9 -15.75 -3.42 -24.98
C PHE A 9 -17.14 -3.88 -25.42
N LYS A 10 -18.18 -3.09 -25.12
CA LYS A 10 -19.58 -3.37 -25.48
C LYS A 10 -19.79 -3.40 -27.00
N ALA A 11 -19.06 -2.58 -27.74
CA ALA A 11 -19.04 -2.60 -29.21
C ALA A 11 -18.27 -3.79 -29.80
N GLY A 12 -17.72 -4.69 -28.97
CA GLY A 12 -17.00 -5.89 -29.41
C GLY A 12 -15.57 -5.61 -29.87
N ARG A 13 -14.90 -4.57 -29.36
CA ARG A 13 -13.49 -4.29 -29.66
C ARG A 13 -12.64 -5.52 -29.31
N ARG A 14 -11.82 -5.97 -30.28
CA ARG A 14 -10.93 -7.12 -30.08
C ARG A 14 -9.86 -6.82 -29.03
N HIS A 15 -9.68 -7.74 -28.08
CA HIS A 15 -8.66 -7.68 -27.04
C HIS A 15 -8.12 -9.08 -26.69
N GLY A 16 -6.97 -9.15 -26.02
CA GLY A 16 -6.32 -10.41 -25.63
C GLY A 16 -6.68 -10.93 -24.22
N PHE A 17 -7.60 -10.27 -23.53
CA PHE A 17 -7.97 -10.59 -22.14
C PHE A 17 -9.11 -11.61 -22.06
N GLN A 18 -9.05 -12.47 -21.06
CA GLN A 18 -10.07 -13.48 -20.75
C GLN A 18 -11.13 -12.92 -19.78
N ASP A 19 -12.20 -13.68 -19.60
CA ASP A 19 -13.21 -13.42 -18.57
C ASP A 19 -12.59 -13.37 -17.17
N SER A 20 -13.23 -12.60 -16.30
CA SER A 20 -12.89 -12.45 -14.88
C SER A 20 -13.20 -13.71 -14.09
N THR A 21 -12.25 -14.07 -13.21
CA THR A 21 -12.38 -15.18 -12.25
C THR A 21 -13.06 -14.72 -10.97
N ASP A 22 -12.55 -13.66 -10.35
CA ASP A 22 -12.87 -13.33 -8.95
C ASP A 22 -13.75 -12.07 -8.82
N TYR A 23 -13.57 -11.09 -9.71
CA TYR A 23 -14.19 -9.77 -9.61
C TYR A 23 -14.67 -9.24 -10.97
N ASP A 24 -15.78 -8.51 -10.95
CA ASP A 24 -16.38 -7.84 -12.10
C ASP A 24 -16.53 -6.34 -11.85
N VAL A 25 -16.38 -5.54 -12.91
CA VAL A 25 -16.77 -4.13 -12.93
C VAL A 25 -18.29 -4.06 -13.06
N LEU A 26 -18.97 -3.38 -12.13
CA LEU A 26 -20.41 -3.17 -12.17
C LEU A 26 -20.73 -1.84 -12.87
N LEU A 27 -21.49 -1.91 -13.95
CA LEU A 27 -22.02 -0.72 -14.63
C LEU A 27 -23.28 -0.20 -13.92
N PRO A 28 -23.60 1.09 -14.07
CA PRO A 28 -24.88 1.65 -13.60
C PRO A 28 -26.11 0.93 -14.15
N THR A 29 -25.99 0.25 -15.30
CA THR A 29 -27.05 -0.57 -15.90
C THR A 29 -27.25 -1.93 -15.21
N GLY A 30 -26.38 -2.30 -14.29
CA GLY A 30 -26.34 -3.62 -13.65
C GLY A 30 -25.52 -4.67 -14.42
N GLU A 31 -24.99 -4.33 -15.59
CA GLU A 31 -24.10 -5.20 -16.36
C GLU A 31 -22.74 -5.37 -15.66
N ARG A 32 -22.13 -6.54 -15.84
CA ARG A 32 -20.84 -6.92 -15.23
C ARG A 32 -19.79 -7.15 -16.31
N LEU A 33 -18.64 -6.49 -16.19
CA LEU A 33 -17.54 -6.59 -17.17
C LEU A 33 -16.22 -7.06 -16.53
N PRO A 34 -15.36 -7.78 -17.25
CA PRO A 34 -14.06 -8.21 -16.74
C PRO A 34 -13.09 -7.02 -16.57
N PRO A 35 -12.56 -6.75 -15.35
CA PRO A 35 -11.73 -5.56 -15.09
C PRO A 35 -10.47 -5.47 -15.97
N LYS A 36 -9.80 -6.59 -16.20
CA LYS A 36 -8.60 -6.63 -17.04
C LYS A 36 -8.90 -6.31 -18.50
N ALA A 37 -10.08 -6.66 -19.01
CA ALA A 37 -10.43 -6.33 -20.39
C ALA A 37 -10.72 -4.83 -20.53
N VAL A 38 -11.49 -4.27 -19.60
CA VAL A 38 -11.80 -2.82 -19.57
C VAL A 38 -10.50 -2.01 -19.47
N PHE A 39 -9.67 -2.31 -18.47
CA PHE A 39 -8.39 -1.60 -18.30
C PHE A 39 -7.43 -1.85 -19.47
N GLY A 40 -7.38 -3.07 -19.99
CA GLY A 40 -6.52 -3.42 -21.12
C GLY A 40 -6.87 -2.64 -22.39
N ILE A 41 -8.16 -2.45 -22.68
CA ILE A 41 -8.63 -1.63 -23.80
C ILE A 41 -8.24 -0.16 -23.59
N ALA A 42 -8.43 0.38 -22.38
CA ALA A 42 -8.00 1.75 -22.06
C ALA A 42 -6.49 1.90 -22.23
N LEU A 43 -5.72 0.93 -21.75
CA LEU A 43 -4.26 0.93 -21.82
C LEU A 43 -3.76 0.89 -23.27
N MET A 44 -4.39 0.11 -24.15
CA MET A 44 -4.06 0.05 -25.58
C MET A 44 -4.07 1.41 -26.25
N GLU A 45 -5.03 2.25 -25.88
CA GLU A 45 -5.19 3.60 -26.43
C GLU A 45 -4.02 4.51 -26.01
N VAL A 46 -3.52 4.35 -24.79
CA VAL A 46 -2.38 5.11 -24.25
C VAL A 46 -1.06 4.61 -24.83
N ILE A 47 -0.85 3.29 -24.88
CA ILE A 47 0.44 2.71 -25.29
C ILE A 47 0.58 2.57 -26.81
N GLY A 48 -0.49 2.78 -27.58
CA GLY A 48 -0.48 2.71 -29.05
C GLY A 48 -0.21 1.31 -29.62
N ARG A 49 -0.28 0.27 -28.78
CA ARG A 49 -0.10 -1.14 -29.16
C ARG A 49 -1.09 -2.03 -28.40
N PRO A 50 -1.34 -3.27 -28.87
CA PRO A 50 -2.11 -4.23 -28.10
C PRO A 50 -1.50 -4.47 -26.71
N ALA A 51 -2.35 -4.38 -25.68
CA ALA A 51 -2.00 -4.74 -24.33
C ALA A 51 -2.16 -6.26 -24.16
N VAL A 52 -1.24 -6.88 -23.44
CA VAL A 52 -1.26 -8.31 -23.13
C VAL A 52 -1.44 -8.54 -21.62
N PRO A 53 -1.91 -9.72 -21.17
CA PRO A 53 -2.09 -10.02 -19.75
C PRO A 53 -0.84 -9.87 -18.87
N GLY A 54 0.36 -9.85 -19.47
CA GLY A 54 1.62 -9.60 -18.76
C GLY A 54 1.99 -8.12 -18.58
N ASP A 55 1.29 -7.19 -19.24
CA ASP A 55 1.58 -5.75 -19.16
C ASP A 55 1.14 -5.14 -17.81
N PHE A 56 0.17 -5.76 -17.13
CA PHE A 56 -0.32 -5.33 -15.84
C PHE A 56 -0.94 -6.48 -15.05
N SER A 57 -0.89 -6.38 -13.73
CA SER A 57 -1.64 -7.24 -12.83
C SER A 57 -3.05 -6.68 -12.62
N GLY A 58 -4.02 -7.58 -12.42
CA GLY A 58 -5.36 -7.23 -11.94
C GLY A 58 -5.55 -7.80 -10.55
N GLY A 59 -6.27 -7.08 -9.72
CA GLY A 59 -6.49 -7.38 -8.30
C GLY A 59 -6.60 -6.08 -7.49
N VAL A 60 -7.12 -6.19 -6.28
CA VAL A 60 -7.30 -5.06 -5.36
C VAL A 60 -5.94 -4.37 -5.10
N GLY A 61 -5.90 -3.04 -5.20
CA GLY A 61 -4.67 -2.24 -5.00
C GLY A 61 -3.68 -2.28 -6.18
N THR A 62 -4.12 -2.71 -7.36
CA THR A 62 -3.37 -2.57 -8.61
C THR A 62 -3.85 -1.35 -9.38
N PRO A 63 -3.00 -0.71 -10.23
CA PRO A 63 -3.42 0.40 -11.08
C PRO A 63 -4.64 0.10 -11.96
N CYS A 64 -4.84 -1.18 -12.30
CA CYS A 64 -6.00 -1.66 -13.04
C CYS A 64 -7.31 -1.43 -12.27
N PHE A 65 -7.35 -1.73 -10.97
CA PHE A 65 -8.55 -1.59 -10.16
C PHE A 65 -8.75 -0.15 -9.74
N GLU A 66 -7.68 0.52 -9.30
CA GLU A 66 -7.70 1.94 -8.91
C GLU A 66 -8.23 2.82 -10.04
N SER A 67 -7.76 2.63 -11.28
CA SER A 67 -8.21 3.45 -12.42
C SER A 67 -9.69 3.27 -12.75
N ILE A 68 -10.24 2.08 -12.53
CA ILE A 68 -11.65 1.76 -12.79
C ILE A 68 -12.54 2.32 -11.68
N GLU A 69 -12.12 2.18 -10.42
CA GLU A 69 -12.82 2.71 -9.26
C GLU A 69 -12.80 4.25 -9.23
N ASP A 70 -11.67 4.88 -9.56
CA ASP A 70 -11.53 6.33 -9.70
C ASP A 70 -12.41 6.89 -10.82
N ALA A 71 -12.70 6.08 -11.85
CA ALA A 71 -13.66 6.42 -12.89
C ALA A 71 -15.13 6.25 -12.45
N GLY A 72 -15.38 5.83 -11.21
CA GLY A 72 -16.70 5.70 -10.62
C GLY A 72 -17.36 4.34 -10.86
N TYR A 73 -16.63 3.34 -11.34
CA TYR A 73 -17.16 1.99 -11.56
C TYR A 73 -16.73 1.05 -10.44
N PRO A 74 -17.65 0.59 -9.57
CA PRO A 74 -17.30 -0.32 -8.49
C PRO A 74 -16.90 -1.69 -9.05
N ILE A 75 -15.90 -2.32 -8.41
CA ILE A 75 -15.48 -3.68 -8.71
C ILE A 75 -16.00 -4.60 -7.60
N ILE A 76 -16.84 -5.56 -7.96
CA ILE A 76 -17.57 -6.43 -7.03
C ILE A 76 -17.19 -7.91 -7.21
N PRO A 77 -17.19 -8.72 -6.15
CA PRO A 77 -17.01 -10.16 -6.25
C PRO A 77 -18.08 -10.82 -7.12
N LYS A 78 -17.71 -11.92 -7.79
CA LYS A 78 -18.64 -12.67 -8.64
C LYS A 78 -19.78 -13.36 -7.87
N GLU A 79 -19.59 -13.62 -6.58
CA GLU A 79 -20.52 -14.39 -5.72
C GLU A 79 -21.50 -13.52 -4.91
N GLU A 80 -21.43 -12.18 -4.99
CA GLU A 80 -22.43 -11.32 -4.35
C GLU A 80 -23.57 -11.00 -5.32
N GLU A 81 -24.76 -11.58 -5.06
CA GLU A 81 -26.02 -11.12 -5.65
C GLU A 81 -26.30 -9.69 -5.19
N VAL A 82 -26.37 -8.74 -6.14
CA VAL A 82 -26.65 -7.34 -5.83
C VAL A 82 -28.13 -7.19 -5.53
N SER A 83 -28.51 -7.14 -4.25
CA SER A 83 -29.75 -6.48 -3.87
C SER A 83 -29.58 -5.00 -4.17
N SER A 84 -30.36 -4.44 -5.09
CA SER A 84 -30.34 -3.00 -5.32
C SER A 84 -30.71 -2.25 -4.04
N PRO A 85 -30.05 -1.12 -3.79
CA PRO A 85 -30.80 0.00 -3.24
C PRO A 85 -30.51 1.28 -4.04
N GLN A 86 -31.60 2.00 -4.29
CA GLN A 86 -31.54 3.40 -4.66
C GLN A 86 -30.82 4.18 -3.55
N SER A 87 -29.90 5.04 -4.00
CA SER A 87 -29.17 6.10 -3.30
C SER A 87 -29.60 6.45 -1.87
N GLU A 88 -28.66 6.36 -0.93
CA GLU A 88 -28.27 7.48 -0.07
C GLU A 88 -26.75 7.43 0.10
N PHE A 89 -26.10 8.59 0.10
CA PHE A 89 -24.65 8.73 0.25
C PHE A 89 -24.23 8.17 1.61
N ASP A 90 -23.67 6.97 1.60
CA ASP A 90 -23.04 6.35 2.76
C ASP A 90 -21.53 6.63 2.73
N ASP A 91 -21.09 7.53 3.62
CA ASP A 91 -19.67 7.84 3.86
C ASP A 91 -18.97 6.72 4.67
N GLU A 92 -19.61 5.57 4.91
CA GLU A 92 -18.96 4.37 5.46
C GLU A 92 -18.43 3.46 4.35
N ARG A 93 -17.37 3.92 3.66
CA ARG A 93 -16.51 2.99 2.90
C ARG A 93 -15.93 1.97 3.89
N THR A 94 -16.45 0.76 3.87
CA THR A 94 -15.91 -0.37 4.60
C THR A 94 -14.99 -1.14 3.65
N TRP A 95 -13.69 -1.12 3.96
CA TRP A 95 -12.72 -1.94 3.25
C TRP A 95 -12.77 -3.35 3.83
N ALA A 96 -12.88 -4.37 2.97
CA ALA A 96 -12.57 -5.72 3.38
C ALA A 96 -11.10 -5.76 3.84
N GLU A 97 -10.85 -6.04 5.13
CA GLU A 97 -9.50 -6.35 5.60
C GLU A 97 -8.94 -7.46 4.70
N GLY A 98 -7.86 -7.15 3.99
CA GLY A 98 -7.28 -8.05 2.99
C GLY A 98 -7.07 -9.46 3.51
N THR A 99 -7.26 -10.44 2.63
CA THR A 99 -7.06 -11.86 2.90
C THR A 99 -5.76 -12.10 3.67
N LEU A 100 -5.82 -12.91 4.75
CA LEU A 100 -4.65 -13.33 5.53
C LEU A 100 -3.65 -14.07 4.63
N VAL A 101 -2.70 -13.33 4.06
CA VAL A 101 -1.56 -13.92 3.36
C VAL A 101 -0.56 -14.37 4.42
N ARG A 102 -0.23 -15.67 4.43
CA ARG A 102 0.91 -16.18 5.20
C ARG A 102 2.21 -15.68 4.56
N VAL A 103 2.63 -14.48 4.92
CA VAL A 103 3.97 -13.98 4.56
C VAL A 103 4.98 -14.64 5.48
N GLN A 104 5.79 -15.57 4.95
CA GLN A 104 7.01 -16.00 5.64
C GLN A 104 7.99 -14.83 5.70
N HIS A 105 7.89 -14.01 6.74
CA HIS A 105 8.94 -13.08 7.09
C HIS A 105 10.12 -13.88 7.64
N LEU A 106 11.11 -14.18 6.79
CA LEU A 106 12.49 -14.32 7.28
C LEU A 106 12.96 -12.92 7.68
N ARG A 107 12.43 -12.41 8.79
CA ARG A 107 12.93 -11.20 9.42
C ARG A 107 14.18 -11.64 10.18
N ARG A 108 15.33 -11.07 9.83
CA ARG A 108 16.47 -11.13 10.76
C ARG A 108 16.00 -10.51 12.07
N GLU A 109 15.87 -11.35 13.08
CA GLU A 109 15.54 -10.92 14.42
C GLU A 109 16.67 -10.00 14.89
N ARG A 110 16.38 -8.71 14.95
CA ARG A 110 17.29 -7.74 15.58
C ARG A 110 17.40 -8.18 17.04
N ALA A 111 18.60 -8.20 17.60
CA ALA A 111 18.75 -8.33 19.04
C ALA A 111 17.88 -7.24 19.70
N PRO A 112 16.77 -7.59 20.38
CA PRO A 112 15.80 -6.60 20.87
C PRO A 112 16.46 -5.62 21.86
N GLY A 113 17.56 -6.05 22.47
CA GLY A 113 18.42 -5.23 23.31
C GLY A 113 19.00 -4.00 22.60
N LEU A 114 19.32 -4.02 21.30
CA LEU A 114 20.06 -2.91 20.67
C LEU A 114 19.22 -1.63 20.58
N ALA A 115 17.94 -1.76 20.20
CA ALA A 115 17.03 -0.62 20.13
C ALA A 115 16.70 -0.07 21.53
N GLY A 116 16.46 -0.95 22.50
CA GLY A 116 16.26 -0.57 23.90
C GLY A 116 17.47 0.14 24.50
N MET A 117 18.68 -0.41 24.26
CA MET A 117 19.95 0.18 24.70
C MET A 117 20.19 1.55 24.08
N LYS A 118 19.88 1.74 22.79
CA LYS A 118 19.99 3.05 22.13
C LYS A 118 19.05 4.06 22.78
N LYS A 119 17.77 3.73 22.95
CA LYS A 119 16.79 4.63 23.59
C LYS A 119 17.18 5.00 25.02
N ARG A 120 17.61 4.00 25.81
CA ARG A 120 18.07 4.21 27.18
C ARG A 120 19.27 5.15 27.23
N ARG A 121 20.31 4.88 26.42
CA ARG A 121 21.48 5.74 26.34
C ARG A 121 21.13 7.15 25.85
N PHE A 122 20.20 7.27 24.91
CA PHE A 122 19.71 8.55 24.42
C PHE A 122 19.04 9.35 25.54
N MET A 123 18.20 8.70 26.34
CA MET A 123 17.55 9.30 27.49
C MET A 123 18.56 9.64 28.61
N GLU A 124 19.57 8.80 28.87
CA GLU A 124 20.66 9.11 29.80
C GLU A 124 21.49 10.34 29.33
N GLN A 125 21.67 10.52 28.02
CA GLN A 125 22.46 11.62 27.45
C GLN A 125 21.69 12.94 27.33
N HIS A 126 20.39 12.88 27.01
CA HIS A 126 19.59 14.07 26.68
C HIS A 126 18.46 14.36 27.69
N GLY A 127 18.23 13.47 28.66
CA GLY A 127 17.17 13.57 29.66
C GLY A 127 15.76 13.24 29.16
N HIS A 128 15.55 13.21 27.85
CA HIS A 128 14.26 12.90 27.22
C HIS A 128 14.47 12.30 25.82
N LEU A 129 13.45 11.60 25.31
CA LEU A 129 13.45 11.10 23.94
C LEU A 129 12.89 12.17 23.00
N PHE A 130 13.58 12.39 21.89
CA PHE A 130 13.12 13.27 20.82
C PHE A 130 13.54 12.73 19.45
N CYS A 131 12.84 13.18 18.41
CA CYS A 131 13.17 12.84 17.04
C CYS A 131 14.43 13.61 16.58
N GLU A 132 15.49 12.90 16.21
CA GLU A 132 16.75 13.51 15.73
C GLU A 132 16.59 14.25 14.39
N ARG A 133 15.47 14.08 13.67
CA ARG A 133 15.18 14.78 12.41
C ARG A 133 14.33 16.04 12.59
N CYS A 134 13.20 15.94 13.29
CA CYS A 134 12.23 17.04 13.42
C CYS A 134 12.17 17.68 14.81
N GLY A 135 12.93 17.17 15.79
CA GLY A 135 12.95 17.70 17.15
C GLY A 135 11.70 17.41 17.99
N LEU A 136 10.74 16.62 17.47
CA LEU A 136 9.54 16.26 18.21
C LEU A 136 9.89 15.58 19.54
N ILE A 137 9.40 16.14 20.65
CA ILE A 137 9.46 15.55 22.00
C ILE A 137 8.10 14.95 22.31
N PRO A 138 7.92 13.63 22.16
CA PRO A 138 6.61 13.02 22.23
C PRO A 138 5.96 13.11 23.61
N SER A 139 6.75 13.02 24.68
CA SER A 139 6.27 13.20 26.05
C SER A 139 5.59 14.56 26.29
N LYS A 140 5.94 15.59 25.50
CA LYS A 140 5.29 16.91 25.55
C LYS A 140 4.08 17.02 24.64
N SER A 141 4.10 16.38 23.46
CA SER A 141 3.05 16.53 22.44
C SER A 141 1.95 15.47 22.50
N LEU A 142 2.27 14.25 22.95
CA LEU A 142 1.40 13.07 22.93
C LEU A 142 1.10 12.52 24.34
N GLY A 143 1.59 13.20 25.38
CA GLY A 143 1.39 12.81 26.78
C GLY A 143 2.41 11.78 27.30
N PRO A 144 2.17 11.22 28.50
CA PRO A 144 3.20 10.48 29.27
C PRO A 144 3.71 9.21 28.57
N PHE A 145 2.93 8.61 27.68
CA PHE A 145 3.32 7.43 26.90
C PHE A 145 3.82 7.77 25.50
N GLY A 146 3.92 9.05 25.16
CA GLY A 146 4.29 9.53 23.83
C GLY A 146 5.62 8.98 23.34
N ASP A 147 6.56 8.69 24.24
CA ASP A 147 7.90 8.18 23.93
C ASP A 147 7.89 6.82 23.18
N ALA A 148 6.76 6.10 23.23
CA ALA A 148 6.52 4.93 22.39
C ALA A 148 6.60 5.24 20.88
N CYS A 149 6.33 6.48 20.48
CA CYS A 149 6.35 6.95 19.09
C CYS A 149 7.78 7.12 18.51
N ILE A 150 8.82 7.09 19.35
CA ILE A 150 10.21 7.11 18.87
C ILE A 150 10.62 5.70 18.49
N GLU A 151 11.06 5.52 17.25
CA GLU A 151 11.58 4.30 16.68
C GLU A 151 13.09 4.43 16.40
N VAL A 152 13.82 3.32 16.47
CA VAL A 152 15.26 3.30 16.19
C VAL A 152 15.49 2.85 14.75
N HIS A 153 15.99 3.78 13.94
CA HIS A 153 16.32 3.61 12.53
C HIS A 153 17.81 3.36 12.31
N HIS A 154 18.19 2.55 11.32
CA HIS A 154 19.59 2.36 10.94
C HIS A 154 19.96 3.38 9.87
N ASN A 155 20.92 4.26 10.15
CA ASN A 155 21.24 5.43 9.32
C ASN A 155 21.85 5.07 7.95
N THR A 156 22.50 3.90 7.82
CA THR A 156 23.45 3.68 6.72
C THR A 156 23.17 2.45 5.85
N VAL A 157 22.29 1.53 6.27
CA VAL A 157 22.01 0.32 5.49
C VAL A 157 20.57 -0.12 5.70
N ALA A 158 19.81 -0.25 4.60
CA ALA A 158 18.59 -1.05 4.61
C ALA A 158 18.97 -2.45 5.08
N VAL A 159 18.39 -2.92 6.19
CA VAL A 159 18.76 -4.19 6.82
C VAL A 159 18.71 -5.38 5.85
N SER A 160 17.91 -5.27 4.78
CA SER A 160 17.85 -6.21 3.65
C SER A 160 19.15 -6.36 2.85
N LYS A 161 20.03 -5.33 2.84
CA LYS A 161 21.32 -5.31 2.12
C LYS A 161 22.51 -5.67 3.02
N MET A 162 22.31 -5.93 4.32
CA MET A 162 23.41 -6.30 5.21
C MET A 162 23.80 -7.78 5.00
N GLU A 163 25.03 -8.07 4.61
CA GLU A 163 25.58 -9.43 4.64
C GLU A 163 25.80 -9.90 6.09
N GLY A 164 25.69 -11.21 6.33
CA GLY A 164 25.45 -11.86 7.63
C GLY A 164 26.50 -11.69 8.75
N LYS A 165 27.46 -10.78 8.62
CA LYS A 165 28.48 -10.47 9.66
C LYS A 165 28.63 -8.98 9.97
N THR A 166 27.67 -8.14 9.56
CA THR A 166 27.75 -6.70 9.79
C THR A 166 27.48 -6.38 11.27
N ARG A 167 28.48 -5.86 12.00
CA ARG A 167 28.33 -5.39 13.38
C ARG A 167 27.73 -3.98 13.37
N THR A 168 26.51 -3.82 13.87
CA THR A 168 25.86 -2.51 14.02
C THR A 168 26.35 -1.81 15.28
N ARG A 169 26.84 -0.57 15.18
CA ARG A 169 27.18 0.26 16.35
C ARG A 169 26.01 1.17 16.71
N LEU A 170 25.97 1.64 17.95
CA LEU A 170 24.94 2.61 18.40
C LEU A 170 25.00 3.96 17.65
N ALA A 171 26.15 4.29 17.06
CA ALA A 171 26.32 5.49 16.23
C ALA A 171 25.64 5.35 14.86
N ASP A 172 25.42 4.12 14.39
CA ASP A 172 24.73 3.83 13.13
C ASP A 172 23.20 3.85 13.30
N LEU A 173 22.73 4.22 14.49
CA LEU A 173 21.32 4.23 14.87
C LEU A 173 20.85 5.65 15.17
N LYS A 174 19.65 5.97 14.70
CA LYS A 174 18.96 7.24 14.96
C LYS A 174 17.59 7.01 15.59
N CYS A 175 17.22 7.83 16.55
CA CYS A 175 15.90 7.93 17.16
C CYS A 175 15.03 8.85 16.31
N LEU A 176 14.00 8.31 15.65
CA LEU A 176 13.08 9.05 14.79
C LEU A 176 11.64 8.84 15.25
N CYS A 177 10.76 9.84 15.10
CA CYS A 177 9.33 9.62 15.29
C CYS A 177 8.74 8.75 14.18
N ALA A 178 7.57 8.15 14.41
CA ALA A 178 6.87 7.30 13.43
C ALA A 178 6.77 7.94 12.03
N ASN A 179 6.47 9.24 11.96
CA ASN A 179 6.37 9.97 10.69
C ASN A 179 7.71 10.10 9.99
N CYS A 180 8.74 10.63 10.67
CA CYS A 180 10.07 10.77 10.10
C CYS A 180 10.68 9.42 9.74
N HIS A 181 10.40 8.38 10.51
CA HIS A 181 10.86 7.03 10.21
C HIS A 181 10.29 6.54 8.87
N ARG A 182 8.99 6.71 8.63
CA ARG A 182 8.34 6.37 7.35
C ARG A 182 8.90 7.18 6.18
N ILE A 183 9.15 8.49 6.37
CA ILE A 183 9.74 9.34 5.33
C ILE A 183 11.14 8.86 4.97
N VAL A 184 12.00 8.59 5.95
CA VAL A 184 13.37 8.12 5.70
C VAL A 184 13.37 6.78 4.98
N HIS A 185 12.45 5.85 5.31
CA HIS A 185 12.32 4.61 4.54
C HIS A 185 11.97 4.85 3.07
N ARG A 186 11.16 5.86 2.76
CA ARG A 186 10.83 6.23 1.36
C ARG A 186 11.96 6.97 0.64
N GLU A 187 12.81 7.71 1.36
CA GLU A 187 13.96 8.41 0.79
C GLU A 187 15.14 7.48 0.48
N ILE A 188 15.24 6.34 1.18
CA ILE A 188 16.37 5.39 1.09
C ILE A 188 16.02 4.11 0.29
N MET A 189 14.74 3.87 0.00
CA MET A 189 14.29 2.80 -0.92
C MET A 189 14.52 3.18 -2.37
#